data_AF-A0A231V1R6-F1
#
_entry.id   AF-A0A231V1R6-F1
#
_cell.length_a   1.000
_cell.length_b   1.000
_cell.length_c   1.000
_cell.angle_alpha   90.00
_cell.angle_beta   90.00
_cell.angle_gamma   90.00
#
_symmetry.space_group_name_H-M   'P 1'
#
loop_
_entity.id
_entity.type
_entity.pdbx_description
1 polymer ?
#
loop_
_entity_poly.entity_id
_entity_poly.type
_entity_poly.pdbx_seq_one_letter_code
_entity_poly.pdbx_strand_id
1 'polypeptide(L)'
;MRYPASDKAEIIRLVESSHLSTRRTLQKFGIPRSTFNRWYDRFLAGGVDALEDRSPRPSRVWNRIPDEVRDQIIELALNEPELSLRELAVTFTDTKGYFVSESSAYRLLKAHDLITSPAFVVIKAADEFHDKTTAPNQLWQTDFTYLKVIGWVGSICRRYSTISPATSSPGSCVPQ
;
A
#
# COMPACT_ATOMS: atom_id res chain seq x y z
N MET A 1 1.43 27.60 -12.91
CA MET A 1 1.92 26.94 -14.14
C MET A 1 3.32 26.41 -13.85
N ARG A 2 3.58 25.10 -14.03
CA ARG A 2 4.95 24.56 -13.92
C ARG A 2 5.58 24.63 -15.30
N TYR A 3 6.79 25.20 -15.37
CA TYR A 3 7.56 25.29 -16.60
C TYR A 3 8.51 24.09 -16.68
N PRO A 4 8.53 23.32 -17.78
CA PRO A 4 9.55 22.30 -18.00
C PRO A 4 10.95 22.95 -18.08
N ALA A 5 12.00 22.14 -17.93
CA ALA A 5 13.38 22.63 -17.93
C ALA A 5 13.76 23.33 -19.25
N SER A 6 13.23 22.84 -20.38
CA SER A 6 13.37 23.46 -21.71
C SER A 6 12.90 24.92 -21.71
N ASP A 7 11.66 25.15 -21.27
CA ASP A 7 11.04 26.47 -21.31
C ASP A 7 11.77 27.44 -20.38
N LYS A 8 12.22 26.96 -19.20
CA LYS A 8 13.04 27.76 -18.29
C LYS A 8 14.35 28.19 -18.94
N ALA A 9 15.02 27.29 -19.67
CA ALA A 9 16.28 27.58 -20.35
C ALA A 9 16.09 28.57 -21.51
N GLU A 10 15.02 28.43 -22.29
CA GLU A 10 14.68 29.37 -23.35
C GLU A 10 14.39 30.78 -22.80
N ILE A 11 13.63 30.86 -21.70
CA ILE A 11 13.35 32.14 -21.03
C ILE A 11 14.66 32.80 -20.55
N ILE A 12 15.59 32.03 -19.99
CA ILE A 12 16.89 32.56 -19.55
C ILE A 12 17.68 33.13 -20.73
N ARG A 13 17.82 32.36 -21.83
CA ARG A 13 18.51 32.82 -23.05
C ARG A 13 17.87 34.07 -23.67
N LEU A 14 16.55 34.14 -23.65
CA LEU A 14 15.81 35.28 -24.19
C LEU A 14 15.98 36.53 -23.31
N VAL A 15 16.08 36.36 -22.00
CA VAL A 15 16.42 37.46 -21.08
C VAL A 15 17.85 37.95 -21.30
N GLU A 16 18.82 37.05 -21.46
CA GLU A 16 20.24 37.38 -21.70
C GLU A 16 20.46 38.09 -23.04
N SER A 17 19.76 37.67 -24.10
CA SER A 17 19.85 38.28 -25.43
C SER A 17 19.04 39.58 -25.57
N SER A 18 18.14 39.87 -24.63
CA SER A 18 17.29 41.05 -24.71
C SER A 18 18.04 42.33 -24.32
N HIS A 19 17.88 43.37 -25.13
CA HIS A 19 18.34 44.73 -24.86
C HIS A 19 17.42 45.50 -23.89
N LEU A 20 16.33 44.85 -23.44
CA LEU A 20 15.38 45.41 -22.47
C LEU A 20 15.82 45.09 -21.05
N SER A 21 15.42 45.91 -20.09
CA SER A 21 15.68 45.62 -18.68
C SER A 21 14.98 44.32 -18.25
N THR A 22 15.67 43.46 -17.50
CA THR A 22 15.18 42.16 -17.01
C THR A 22 13.78 42.25 -16.41
N ARG A 23 13.49 43.31 -15.66
CA ARG A 23 12.17 43.56 -15.06
C ARG A 23 11.06 43.69 -16.11
N ARG A 24 11.29 44.42 -17.20
CA ARG A 24 10.30 44.61 -18.28
C ARG A 24 10.08 43.31 -19.04
N THR A 25 11.16 42.57 -19.32
CA THR A 25 11.09 41.27 -20.00
C THR A 25 10.29 40.27 -19.17
N LEU A 26 10.60 40.10 -17.88
CA LEU A 26 9.87 39.19 -16.98
C LEU A 26 8.41 39.57 -16.77
N GLN A 27 8.09 40.87 -16.78
CA GLN A 27 6.70 41.34 -16.68
C GLN A 27 5.86 40.91 -17.88
N LYS A 28 6.43 40.88 -19.10
CA LYS A 28 5.75 40.37 -20.30
C LYS A 28 5.46 38.87 -20.23
N PHE A 29 6.35 38.09 -19.62
CA PHE A 29 6.16 36.66 -19.39
C PHE A 29 5.28 36.33 -18.17
N GLY A 30 4.90 37.34 -17.36
CA GLY A 30 4.14 37.13 -16.13
C GLY A 30 4.92 36.36 -15.05
N ILE A 31 6.26 36.37 -15.08
CA ILE A 31 7.10 35.60 -14.15
C ILE A 31 7.60 36.50 -13.02
N PRO A 32 7.36 36.15 -11.75
CA PRO A 32 7.91 36.89 -10.62
C PRO A 32 9.45 36.85 -10.60
N ARG A 33 10.08 37.98 -10.26
CA ARG A 33 11.56 38.10 -10.24
C ARG A 33 12.24 37.10 -9.31
N SER A 34 11.62 36.77 -8.18
CA SER A 34 12.12 35.75 -7.24
C SER A 34 12.19 34.35 -7.86
N THR A 35 11.24 34.02 -8.73
CA THR A 35 11.19 32.73 -9.42
C THR A 35 12.27 32.66 -10.49
N PHE A 36 12.44 33.73 -11.28
CA PHE A 36 13.51 33.84 -12.28
C PHE A 36 14.89 33.77 -11.64
N ASN A 37 15.15 34.54 -10.58
CA ASN A 37 16.44 34.53 -9.89
C ASN A 37 16.79 33.11 -9.40
N ARG A 38 15.84 32.39 -8.80
CA ARG A 38 16.04 31.01 -8.35
C ARG A 38 16.38 30.05 -9.51
N TRP A 39 15.80 30.25 -10.69
CA TRP A 39 16.16 29.46 -11.87
C TRP A 39 17.54 29.82 -12.40
N TYR A 40 17.85 31.13 -12.44
CA TYR A 40 19.14 31.64 -12.88
C TYR A 40 20.28 31.15 -11.97
N ASP A 41 20.10 31.16 -10.65
CA ASP A 41 21.08 30.62 -9.69
C ASP A 41 21.33 29.11 -9.92
N ARG A 42 20.27 28.34 -10.25
CA ARG A 42 20.41 26.92 -10.59
C ARG A 42 21.12 26.71 -11.93
N PHE A 43 20.80 27.53 -12.92
CA PHE A 43 21.44 27.50 -14.23
C PHE A 43 22.94 27.81 -14.12
N LEU A 44 23.34 28.77 -13.29
CA LEU A 44 24.76 29.05 -13.01
C LEU A 44 25.46 27.88 -12.30
N ALA A 45 24.76 27.16 -11.41
CA ALA A 45 25.35 26.07 -10.64
C ALA A 45 25.48 24.74 -11.41
N GLY A 46 24.61 24.46 -12.39
CA GLY A 46 24.59 23.16 -13.05
C GLY A 46 23.91 23.14 -14.41
N GLY A 47 23.86 24.28 -15.11
CA GLY A 47 23.36 24.37 -16.47
C GLY A 47 21.89 24.02 -16.63
N VAL A 48 21.54 23.44 -17.78
CA VAL A 48 20.16 23.11 -18.13
C VAL A 48 19.62 21.96 -17.25
N ASP A 49 20.46 21.00 -16.89
CA ASP A 49 20.06 19.85 -16.06
C ASP A 49 19.62 20.28 -14.64
N ALA A 50 20.22 21.36 -14.12
CA ALA A 50 19.84 21.92 -12.82
C ALA A 50 18.49 22.65 -12.81
N LEU A 51 17.90 22.95 -13.97
CA LEU A 51 16.59 23.58 -14.10
C LEU A 51 15.43 22.59 -13.96
N GLU A 52 15.73 21.28 -13.94
CA GLU A 52 14.74 20.25 -13.69
C GLU A 52 14.05 20.45 -12.33
N ASP A 53 12.76 20.16 -12.30
CA ASP A 53 11.99 20.22 -11.07
C ASP A 53 12.41 19.04 -10.18
N ARG A 54 13.08 19.37 -9.07
CA ARG A 54 13.39 18.38 -8.03
C ARG A 54 12.09 17.86 -7.40
N SER A 55 12.05 16.55 -7.16
CA SER A 55 10.95 15.93 -6.43
C SER A 55 10.75 16.64 -5.08
N PRO A 56 9.53 17.08 -4.73
CA PRO A 56 9.25 17.79 -3.48
C PRO A 56 9.34 16.86 -2.25
N ARG A 57 9.74 15.60 -2.43
CA ARG A 57 9.80 14.62 -1.36
C ARG A 57 11.00 14.93 -0.44
N PRO A 58 10.80 14.95 0.89
CA PRO A 58 11.90 15.11 1.82
C PRO A 58 12.92 13.99 1.61
N SER A 59 14.21 14.32 1.66
CA SER A 59 15.30 13.36 1.49
C SER A 59 15.30 12.27 2.57
N ARG A 60 14.84 12.61 3.78
CA ARG A 60 14.74 11.69 4.92
C ARG A 60 13.36 11.81 5.58
N VAL A 61 12.67 10.68 5.67
CA VAL A 61 11.45 10.55 6.48
C VAL A 61 11.88 10.03 7.85
N TRP A 62 11.53 10.73 8.94
CA TRP A 62 12.04 10.37 10.28
C TRP A 62 11.60 8.96 10.73
N ASN A 63 10.45 8.49 10.25
CA ASN A 63 9.92 7.13 10.52
C ASN A 63 10.50 6.05 9.62
N ARG A 64 11.49 6.36 8.76
CA ARG A 64 12.10 5.36 7.89
C ARG A 64 13.11 4.55 8.69
N ILE A 65 12.86 3.23 8.78
CA ILE A 65 13.84 2.26 9.28
C ILE A 65 15.15 2.43 8.49
N PRO A 66 16.31 2.61 9.16
CA PRO A 66 17.61 2.72 8.51
C PRO A 66 17.88 1.54 7.58
N ASP A 67 18.59 1.79 6.48
CA ASP A 67 18.78 0.77 5.45
C ASP A 67 19.58 -0.43 5.99
N GLU A 68 20.53 -0.22 6.91
CA GLU A 68 21.29 -1.29 7.57
C GLU A 68 20.41 -2.23 8.41
N VAL A 69 19.33 -1.70 8.98
CA VAL A 69 18.37 -2.50 9.77
C VAL A 69 17.44 -3.27 8.83
N ARG A 70 17.11 -2.71 7.65
CA ARG A 70 16.29 -3.40 6.64
C ARG A 70 17.01 -4.63 6.12
N ASP A 71 18.30 -4.50 5.82
CA ASP A 71 19.11 -5.61 5.31
C ASP A 71 19.16 -6.77 6.32
N GLN A 72 19.28 -6.46 7.62
CA GLN A 72 19.24 -7.48 8.69
C GLN A 72 17.87 -8.18 8.81
N ILE A 73 16.77 -7.45 8.60
CA ILE A 73 15.41 -8.04 8.61
C ILE A 73 15.26 -9.01 7.43
N ILE A 74 15.78 -8.64 6.26
CA ILE A 74 15.75 -9.47 5.05
C ILE A 74 16.62 -10.71 5.24
N GLU A 75 17.83 -10.54 5.79
CA GLU A 75 18.73 -11.65 6.10
C GLU A 75 18.09 -12.66 7.07
N LEU A 76 17.43 -12.17 8.13
CA LEU A 76 16.70 -13.04 9.05
C LEU A 76 15.57 -13.80 8.35
N ALA A 77 14.82 -13.14 7.46
CA ALA A 77 13.75 -13.78 6.69
C ALA A 77 14.26 -14.87 5.74
N LEU A 78 15.45 -14.67 5.16
CA LEU A 78 16.08 -15.65 4.28
C LEU A 78 16.66 -16.84 5.05
N ASN A 79 17.16 -16.62 6.27
CA ASN A 79 17.67 -17.69 7.13
C ASN A 79 16.56 -18.55 7.73
N GLU A 80 15.40 -17.95 8.04
CA GLU A 80 14.28 -18.63 8.69
C GLU A 80 12.96 -18.40 7.94
N PRO A 81 12.77 -19.02 6.75
CA PRO A 81 11.61 -18.77 5.87
C PRO A 81 10.28 -19.30 6.43
N GLU A 82 10.33 -20.17 7.44
CA GLU A 82 9.15 -20.75 8.09
C GLU A 82 8.47 -19.77 9.06
N LEU A 83 9.17 -18.71 9.49
CA LEU A 83 8.61 -17.74 10.42
C LEU A 83 7.48 -16.94 9.76
N SER A 84 6.36 -16.82 10.47
CA SER A 84 5.36 -15.84 10.09
C SER A 84 5.91 -14.41 10.23
N LEU A 85 5.31 -13.47 9.50
CA LEU A 85 5.67 -12.05 9.56
C LEU A 85 5.66 -11.48 10.98
N ARG A 86 4.74 -11.98 11.81
CA ARG A 86 4.62 -11.59 13.22
C ARG A 86 5.74 -12.18 14.05
N GLU A 87 6.04 -13.47 13.89
CA GLU A 87 7.16 -14.12 14.59
C GLU A 87 8.48 -13.49 14.19
N LEU A 88 8.71 -13.22 12.90
CA LEU A 88 9.90 -12.54 12.41
C LEU A 88 10.10 -11.17 13.07
N ALA A 89 9.04 -10.38 13.20
CA ALA A 89 9.12 -9.07 13.87
C ALA A 89 9.47 -9.20 15.36
N VAL A 90 8.92 -10.21 16.04
CA VAL A 90 9.20 -10.48 17.46
C VAL A 90 10.64 -10.98 17.64
N THR A 91 11.03 -12.02 16.91
CA THR A 91 12.39 -12.59 16.93
C THR A 91 13.44 -11.52 16.62
N PHE A 92 13.18 -10.64 15.65
CA PHE A 92 14.06 -9.53 15.33
C PHE A 92 14.19 -8.54 16.49
N THR A 93 13.06 -8.17 17.10
CA THR A 93 13.05 -7.23 18.25
C THR A 93 13.80 -7.82 19.43
N ASP A 94 13.61 -9.11 19.73
CA ASP A 94 14.27 -9.79 20.85
C ASP A 94 15.77 -9.99 20.61
N THR A 95 16.18 -10.30 19.38
CA THR A 95 17.58 -10.59 19.04
C THR A 95 18.42 -9.32 18.84
N LYS A 96 17.86 -8.28 18.22
CA LYS A 96 18.58 -7.06 17.83
C LYS A 96 18.28 -5.85 18.71
N GLY A 97 17.27 -5.93 19.58
CA GLY A 97 16.83 -4.81 20.43
C GLY A 97 16.24 -3.64 19.64
N TYR A 98 15.86 -3.86 18.38
CA TYR A 98 15.26 -2.84 17.52
C TYR A 98 13.81 -3.17 17.21
N PHE A 99 12.91 -2.27 17.60
CA PHE A 99 11.48 -2.49 17.43
C PHE A 99 11.06 -2.39 15.95
N VAL A 100 10.42 -3.44 15.44
CA VAL A 100 9.82 -3.48 14.11
C VAL A 100 8.37 -3.96 14.24
N SER A 101 7.43 -3.25 13.60
CA SER A 101 6.04 -3.72 13.51
C SER A 101 5.90 -4.82 12.45
N GLU A 102 4.96 -5.75 12.67
CA GLU A 102 4.58 -6.76 11.67
C GLU A 102 4.29 -6.13 10.30
N SER A 103 3.57 -5.00 10.28
CA SER A 103 3.25 -4.26 9.07
C SER A 103 4.48 -3.69 8.35
N SER A 104 5.55 -3.36 9.08
CA SER A 104 6.81 -2.89 8.51
C SER A 104 7.61 -4.04 7.93
N ALA A 105 7.68 -5.17 8.65
CA ALA A 105 8.27 -6.41 8.13
C ALA A 105 7.55 -6.89 6.86
N TYR A 106 6.21 -6.91 6.86
CA TYR A 106 5.40 -7.20 5.67
C TYR A 106 5.74 -6.29 4.50
N ARG A 107 5.77 -4.96 4.72
CA ARG A 107 6.06 -4.01 3.63
C ARG A 107 7.47 -4.19 3.07
N LEU A 108 8.45 -4.51 3.92
CA LEU A 108 9.81 -4.81 3.50
C LEU A 108 9.82 -6.08 2.64
N LEU A 109 9.32 -7.19 3.17
CA LEU A 109 9.33 -8.46 2.44
C LEU A 109 8.51 -8.40 1.15
N LYS A 110 7.40 -7.65 1.14
CA LYS A 110 6.63 -7.39 -0.08
C LYS A 110 7.41 -6.61 -1.13
N ALA A 111 8.18 -5.61 -0.71
CA ALA A 111 8.97 -4.79 -1.63
C ALA A 111 10.14 -5.56 -2.24
N HIS A 112 10.58 -6.64 -1.59
CA HIS A 112 11.62 -7.55 -2.07
C HIS A 112 11.04 -8.84 -2.71
N ASP A 113 9.72 -8.90 -2.93
CA ASP A 113 9.01 -10.06 -3.49
C ASP A 113 9.26 -11.39 -2.72
N LEU A 114 9.54 -11.29 -1.41
CA LEU A 114 9.83 -12.43 -0.52
C LEU A 114 8.59 -12.99 0.20
N ILE A 115 7.40 -12.44 -0.10
CA ILE A 115 6.17 -13.01 0.44
C ILE A 115 5.75 -14.15 -0.46
N THR A 116 6.03 -15.38 -0.01
CA THR A 116 5.41 -16.58 -0.57
C THR A 116 3.92 -16.33 -0.62
N SER A 117 3.35 -16.24 -1.83
CA SER A 117 1.91 -16.02 -1.99
C SER A 117 1.17 -16.96 -1.05
N PRO A 118 0.15 -16.49 -0.31
CA PRO A 118 -0.57 -17.37 0.58
C PRO A 118 -1.04 -18.54 -0.28
N ALA A 119 -0.56 -19.73 0.06
CA ALA A 119 -1.23 -20.94 -0.37
C ALA A 119 -2.63 -20.76 0.20
N PHE A 120 -3.57 -20.29 -0.63
CA PHE A 120 -4.96 -20.30 -0.28
C PHE A 120 -5.25 -21.77 -0.06
N VAL A 121 -5.19 -22.21 1.19
CA VAL A 121 -5.76 -23.48 1.58
C VAL A 121 -7.23 -23.27 1.30
N VAL A 122 -7.66 -23.70 0.12
CA VAL A 122 -9.07 -23.75 -0.23
C VAL A 122 -9.64 -24.72 0.78
N ILE A 123 -10.24 -24.18 1.84
CA ILE A 123 -11.03 -24.94 2.78
C ILE A 123 -12.22 -25.43 1.95
N LYS A 124 -12.08 -26.63 1.38
CA LYS A 124 -13.20 -27.31 0.75
C LYS A 124 -14.19 -27.63 1.86
N ALA A 125 -15.46 -27.32 1.63
CA ALA A 125 -16.51 -27.82 2.50
C ALA A 125 -16.41 -29.36 2.51
N ALA A 126 -16.40 -29.94 3.71
CA ALA A 126 -16.52 -31.39 3.84
C ALA A 126 -17.94 -31.80 3.41
N ASP A 127 -18.07 -32.95 2.75
CA ASP A 127 -19.38 -33.49 2.34
C ASP A 127 -20.24 -33.85 3.56
N GLU A 128 -19.62 -34.06 4.72
CA GLU A 128 -20.28 -34.49 5.94
C GLU A 128 -19.72 -33.81 7.19
N PHE A 129 -20.57 -33.65 8.21
CA PHE A 129 -20.16 -33.22 9.54
C PHE A 129 -19.22 -34.25 10.18
N HIS A 130 -18.14 -33.77 10.81
CA HIS A 130 -17.22 -34.61 11.58
C HIS A 130 -17.92 -35.30 12.75
N ASP A 131 -18.76 -34.55 13.48
CA ASP A 131 -19.56 -35.09 14.57
C ASP A 131 -20.99 -35.39 14.09
N LYS A 132 -21.32 -36.68 14.03
CA LYS A 132 -22.66 -37.14 13.63
C LYS A 132 -23.62 -37.05 14.81
N THR A 133 -24.74 -36.38 14.62
CA THR A 133 -25.84 -36.34 15.59
C THR A 133 -26.75 -37.55 15.41
N THR A 134 -27.05 -38.25 16.50
CA THR A 134 -27.95 -39.41 16.56
C THR A 134 -29.36 -39.05 17.03
N ALA A 135 -29.53 -37.91 17.71
CA ALA A 135 -30.81 -37.45 18.23
C ALA A 135 -31.01 -35.93 18.05
N PRO A 136 -32.27 -35.45 17.98
CA PRO A 136 -32.58 -34.01 18.01
C PRO A 136 -31.93 -33.31 19.21
N ASN A 137 -31.51 -32.06 19.02
CA ASN A 137 -30.88 -31.18 20.03
C ASN A 137 -29.47 -31.56 20.51
N GLN A 138 -28.78 -32.50 19.85
CA GLN A 138 -27.37 -32.80 20.14
C GLN A 138 -26.38 -31.79 19.55
N LEU A 139 -26.73 -31.17 18.42
CA LEU A 139 -25.99 -30.07 17.81
C LEU A 139 -26.97 -28.98 17.38
N TRP A 140 -26.58 -27.73 17.60
CA TRP A 140 -27.28 -26.54 17.15
C TRP A 140 -26.33 -25.76 16.25
N GLN A 141 -26.71 -25.58 15.00
CA GLN A 141 -25.95 -24.78 14.04
C GLN A 141 -26.65 -23.46 13.85
N THR A 142 -25.90 -22.36 13.97
CA THR A 142 -26.38 -21.03 13.65
C THR A 142 -25.70 -20.55 12.38
N ASP A 143 -26.49 -20.25 11.36
CA ASP A 143 -26.01 -19.68 10.11
C ASP A 143 -26.46 -18.22 9.96
N PHE A 144 -25.63 -17.43 9.28
CA PHE A 144 -25.93 -16.05 8.95
C PHE A 144 -26.13 -15.96 7.44
N THR A 145 -27.33 -15.63 7.01
CA THR A 145 -27.62 -15.36 5.60
C THR A 145 -27.82 -13.86 5.40
N TYR A 146 -27.04 -13.29 4.49
CA TYR A 146 -27.20 -11.89 4.08
C TYR A 146 -28.19 -11.82 2.92
N LEU A 147 -29.32 -11.16 3.15
CA LEU A 147 -30.34 -10.94 2.13
C LEU A 147 -30.24 -9.51 1.63
N LYS A 148 -30.00 -9.37 0.32
CA LYS A 148 -30.07 -8.08 -0.37
C LYS A 148 -31.54 -7.76 -0.66
N VAL A 149 -32.09 -6.76 0.03
CA VAL A 149 -33.48 -6.33 -0.15
C VAL A 149 -33.52 -5.24 -1.23
N ILE A 150 -34.23 -5.51 -2.33
CA ILE A 150 -34.42 -4.55 -3.42
C ILE A 150 -35.45 -3.50 -2.96
N GLY A 151 -35.10 -2.22 -3.01
CA GLY A 151 -36.00 -1.11 -2.62
C GLY A 151 -35.68 -0.45 -1.27
N TRP A 152 -34.71 -0.97 -0.51
CA TRP A 152 -34.13 -0.30 0.65
C TRP A 152 -32.72 0.19 0.32
N VAL A 153 -32.47 1.49 0.44
CA VAL A 153 -31.19 2.11 0.06
C VAL A 153 -30.09 1.62 1.01
N GLY A 154 -29.16 0.82 0.48
CA GLY A 154 -27.91 0.45 1.17
C GLY A 154 -28.04 -0.55 2.32
N SER A 155 -29.21 -1.13 2.56
CA SER A 155 -29.41 -2.05 3.70
C SER A 155 -29.27 -3.51 3.27
N ILE A 156 -28.33 -4.22 3.91
CA ILE A 156 -28.22 -5.68 3.86
C ILE A 156 -28.93 -6.21 5.10
N CYS A 157 -29.96 -7.04 4.91
CA CYS A 157 -30.63 -7.70 6.02
C CYS A 157 -29.80 -8.94 6.43
N ARG A 158 -29.39 -9.02 7.70
CA ARG A 158 -28.77 -10.23 8.25
C ARG A 158 -29.86 -11.08 8.91
N ARG A 159 -30.14 -12.24 8.33
CA ARG A 159 -31.03 -13.25 8.93
C ARG A 159 -30.19 -14.22 9.75
N TYR A 160 -30.67 -14.53 10.94
CA TYR A 160 -30.15 -15.55 11.83
C TYR A 160 -31.08 -16.76 11.75
N SER A 161 -30.55 -17.93 11.43
CA SER A 161 -31.29 -19.19 11.56
C SER A 161 -30.52 -20.11 12.47
N THR A 162 -31.26 -20.90 13.26
CA THR A 162 -30.68 -21.90 14.13
C THR A 162 -31.39 -23.22 13.87
N ILE A 163 -30.62 -24.24 13.48
CA ILE A 163 -31.14 -25.54 13.03
C ILE A 163 -30.41 -26.65 13.79
N SER A 164 -31.15 -27.71 14.17
CA SER A 164 -30.54 -28.95 14.63
C SER A 164 -30.43 -29.92 13.45
N PRO A 165 -29.23 -30.45 13.12
CA PRO A 165 -29.04 -31.29 11.93
C PRO A 165 -29.84 -32.60 11.96
N ALA A 166 -30.14 -33.13 13.14
CA ALA A 166 -30.89 -34.37 13.31
C ALA A 166 -32.40 -34.25 12.95
N THR A 167 -32.93 -33.04 12.80
CA THR A 167 -34.33 -32.79 12.40
C THR A 167 -34.50 -32.49 10.91
N SER A 168 -33.42 -32.23 10.16
CA SER A 168 -33.48 -31.99 8.72
C SER A 168 -33.39 -33.31 7.94
N SER A 169 -34.44 -33.67 7.20
CA SER A 169 -34.35 -34.70 6.16
C SER A 169 -33.28 -34.32 5.13
N PRO A 170 -32.51 -35.27 4.58
CA PRO A 170 -31.46 -34.96 3.61
C PRO A 170 -32.09 -34.34 2.36
N GLY A 171 -31.96 -33.03 2.22
CA GLY A 171 -32.32 -32.32 1.01
C GLY A 171 -31.38 -32.75 -0.11
N SER A 172 -31.88 -33.52 -1.07
CA SER A 172 -31.14 -33.87 -2.27
C SER A 172 -30.83 -32.61 -3.09
N CYS A 173 -29.58 -32.16 -3.07
CA CYS A 173 -29.08 -31.22 -4.07
C CYS A 173 -28.95 -31.97 -5.40
N VAL A 174 -29.95 -31.82 -6.27
CA VAL A 174 -29.83 -32.26 -7.67
C VAL A 174 -29.12 -31.13 -8.43
N PRO A 175 -27.91 -31.36 -8.99
CA PRO A 175 -27.26 -30.38 -9.86
C PRO A 175 -28.03 -30.26 -11.18
N GLN A 176 -28.19 -29.03 -11.69
CA GLN A 176 -28.52 -28.77 -13.09
C GLN A 176 -27.24 -28.79 -13.94
#